data_AF-A0A800A8X9-F1
#
_entry.id   AF-A0A800A8X9-F1
#
_cell.length_a   1.000
_cell.length_b   1.000
_cell.length_c   1.000
_cell.angle_alpha   90.00
_cell.angle_beta   90.00
_cell.angle_gamma   90.00
#
_symmetry.space_group_name_H-M   'P 1'
#
loop_
_entity.id
_entity.type
_entity.pdbx_description
1 polymer ?
#
loop_
_entity_poly.entity_id
_entity_poly.type
_entity_poly.pdbx_seq_one_letter_code
_entity_poly.pdbx_strand_id
1 'polypeptide(L)' 'TGRSKGFSFVDMPESAARNAIDDLNDRPLDGRRLTVREARPRARRR' A
#
# COMPACT_ATOMS: atom_id res chain seq x y z
N THR A 1 -9.59 -16.62 -13.32
CA THR A 1 -10.35 -15.55 -12.65
C THR A 1 -9.36 -14.47 -12.24
N GLY A 2 -9.35 -13.32 -12.91
CA GLY A 2 -8.43 -12.19 -12.65
C GLY A 2 -8.71 -11.50 -11.31
N ARG A 3 -8.72 -12.27 -10.22
CA ARG A 3 -9.01 -11.79 -8.88
C ARG A 3 -7.79 -11.00 -8.41
N SER A 4 -7.97 -9.71 -8.11
CA SER A 4 -6.90 -8.86 -7.58
C SER A 4 -6.21 -9.55 -6.42
N LYS A 5 -4.88 -9.57 -6.43
CA LYS A 5 -4.06 -10.20 -5.38
C LYS A 5 -4.14 -9.45 -4.04
N GLY A 6 -4.89 -8.35 -3.97
CA GLY A 6 -5.09 -7.55 -2.76
C GLY A 6 -3.92 -6.63 -2.41
N PHE A 7 -3.01 -6.39 -3.36
CA PHE A 7 -1.92 -5.43 -3.21
C PHE A 7 -1.73 -4.64 -4.50
N SER A 8 -1.31 -3.39 -4.34
CA SER A 8 -0.95 -2.46 -5.41
C SER A 8 0.25 -1.64 -4.96
N PHE A 9 1.04 -1.16 -5.91
CA PHE A 9 2.11 -0.19 -5.67
C PHE A 9 1.68 1.14 -6.28
N VAL A 10 1.93 2.24 -5.58
CA VAL A 10 1.66 3.59 -6.04
C VAL A 10 2.93 4.40 -5.86
N ASP A 11 3.40 5.02 -6.94
CA ASP A 11 4.49 5.98 -6.90
C ASP A 11 3.94 7.36 -6.55
N MET A 12 4.50 7.96 -5.49
CA MET A 12 4.16 9.29 -5.04
C MET A 12 5.39 9.97 -4.43
N PRO A 13 5.45 11.32 -4.37
CA PRO A 13 6.54 12.03 -3.73
C PRO A 13 6.66 11.65 -2.25
N GLU A 14 7.90 11.57 -1.74
CA GLU A 14 8.17 11.16 -0.35
C GLU A 14 7.42 12.01 0.70
N SER A 15 7.32 13.32 0.44
CA SER A 15 6.57 14.26 1.28
C SER A 15 5.08 13.92 1.36
N ALA A 16 4.49 13.42 0.27
CA ALA A 16 3.09 13.00 0.21
C ALA A 16 2.90 11.56 0.73
N ALA A 17 3.91 10.70 0.57
CA ALA A 17 3.85 9.30 0.99
C ALA A 17 3.61 9.15 2.49
N ARG A 18 4.27 10.00 3.29
CA ARG A 18 4.15 9.91 4.75
C ARG A 18 2.76 10.31 5.25
N ASN A 19 2.20 11.38 4.69
CA ASN A 19 0.82 11.80 4.99
C ASN A 19 -0.19 10.75 4.52
N ALA A 20 0.00 10.19 3.32
CA ALA A 20 -0.86 9.14 2.81
C ALA A 20 -0.82 7.87 3.69
N ILE A 21 0.35 7.49 4.20
CA ILE A 21 0.47 6.38 5.16
C ILE A 21 -0.30 6.69 6.44
N ASP A 22 -0.14 7.87 7.03
CA ASP A 22 -0.81 8.23 8.28
C ASP A 22 -2.34 8.28 8.14
N ASP A 23 -2.82 8.90 7.05
CA ASP A 23 -4.26 9.10 6.82
C ASP A 23 -4.99 7.84 6.35
N LEU A 24 -4.32 6.99 5.56
CA LEU A 24 -4.94 5.84 4.89
C LEU A 24 -4.60 4.49 5.52
N ASN A 25 -3.54 4.39 6.32
CA ASN A 25 -3.25 3.15 7.02
C ASN A 25 -4.37 2.86 8.04
N ASP A 26 -4.83 1.60 8.06
CA ASP A 26 -5.93 1.11 8.90
C ASP A 26 -7.33 1.70 8.61
N ARG A 27 -7.46 2.54 7.57
CA ARG A 27 -8.78 2.99 7.10
C ARG A 27 -9.59 1.79 6.56
N PRO A 28 -10.88 1.71 6.88
CA PRO A 28 -11.79 0.76 6.26
C PRO A 28 -12.11 1.21 4.84
N LEU A 29 -11.80 0.38 3.85
CA LEU A 29 -12.22 0.51 2.46
C LEU A 29 -12.98 -0.75 2.06
N ASP A 30 -14.23 -0.62 1.62
CA ASP A 30 -15.08 -1.73 1.18
C ASP A 30 -15.13 -2.90 2.18
N GLY A 31 -15.21 -2.57 3.49
CA GLY A 31 -15.26 -3.56 4.56
C GLY A 31 -13.91 -4.23 4.90
N ARG A 32 -12.81 -3.75 4.31
CA ARG A 32 -11.45 -4.28 4.55
C ARG A 32 -10.53 -3.16 5.04
N ARG A 33 -9.74 -3.42 6.09
CA ARG A 33 -8.71 -2.46 6.53
C ARG A 33 -7.61 -2.39 5.48
N LEU A 34 -7.29 -1.18 5.04
CA LEU A 34 -6.15 -0.93 4.17
C LEU A 34 -4.86 -0.95 4.99
N THR A 35 -3.81 -1.53 4.42
CA THR A 35 -2.46 -1.44 4.99
C THR A 35 -1.61 -0.66 4.01
N VAL A 36 -1.29 0.58 4.36
CA VAL A 36 -0.47 1.49 3.55
C VAL A 36 0.89 1.60 4.21
N ARG A 37 1.94 1.24 3.50
CA ARG A 37 3.31 1.23 4.01
C ARG A 37 4.26 1.60 2.89
N GLU A 38 5.44 2.08 3.28
CA GLU A 38 6.54 2.31 2.36
C GLU A 38 6.89 1.02 1.61
N ALA A 39 6.96 1.12 0.28
CA ALA A 39 7.22 0.00 -0.59
C ALA A 39 8.68 -0.47 -0.41
N ARG A 40 8.88 -1.55 0.34
CA ARG A 40 10.21 -2.16 0.47
C ARG A 40 10.53 -2.95 -0.80
N PRO A 41 11.71 -2.76 -1.42
CA PRO A 41 12.11 -3.56 -2.57
C PRO A 41 12.08 -5.04 -2.17
N ARG A 42 11.42 -5.87 -2.98
CA ARG A 42 11.37 -7.31 -2.74
C ARG A 42 12.80 -7.83 -2.82
N ALA A 43 13.30 -8.38 -1.70
CA ALA A 43 14.57 -9.08 -1.70
C ALA A 43 14.55 -10.10 -2.84
N ARG A 44 15.57 -10.04 -3.72
CA ARG A 44 15.68 -10.90 -4.89
C ARG A 44 15.70 -12.35 -4.39
N ARG A 45 14.57 -13.04 -4.57
CA ARG A 45 14.46 -14.47 -4.25
C ARG A 45 15.43 -15.19 -5.18
N ARG A 46 16.54 -15.65 -4.61
CA ARG A 46 17.57 -16.44 -5.30
C ARG A 46 17.04 -17.83 -5.62
#